data_AF-A0A0Q5I0L9-F1
#
_entry.id   AF-A0A0Q5I0L9-F1
#
_cell.length_a   1.000
_cell.length_b   1.000
_cell.length_c   1.000
_cell.angle_alpha   90.00
_cell.angle_beta   90.00
_cell.angle_gamma   90.00
#
_symmetry.space_group_name_H-M   'P 1'
#
loop_
_entity.id
_entity.type
_entity.pdbx_description
1 polymer ?
#
loop_
_entity_poly.entity_id
_entity_poly.type
_entity_poly.pdbx_seq_one_letter_code
_entity_poly.pdbx_strand_id
1 'polypeptide(L)'
;MNQVVASPAKSLSTFLDKYKGQIANALPKHISPDRMVRLTMTAFSQNAALQKCDLNSIFGSVVVASQLGLEIGVGGQGYLVPYGGKAQFVPGWQGLVDLVSRAGRATVWTGAVYVGDEFDWALGDAPYVKHRPGAGGDSYRDITHVYAIGRVNGSQFPVIEVWTMDKVIKHLNKFNKVGARHYALEKNGQNMEMYARKVVLLQVLKYMPKSIEVQRAMDVATAVDANKPFTIDGDMVVVDDRDDDQSTVDQATGEVVGAGLPACSDEEFTKNTAAWRKTILDKKKTPAELIAFIETRTVLTENQKLTIDSWSHEGE
;
A
#
# COMPACT_ATOMS: atom_id res chain seq x y z
N MET A 1 18.16 -17.40 38.18
CA MET A 1 18.30 -17.93 36.80
C MET A 1 18.22 -16.75 35.84
N ASN A 2 19.34 -16.37 35.22
CA ASN A 2 19.32 -15.41 34.10
C ASN A 2 18.78 -16.15 32.88
N GLN A 3 17.58 -15.79 32.40
CA GLN A 3 17.11 -16.24 31.10
C GLN A 3 17.99 -15.60 30.03
N VAL A 4 18.76 -16.42 29.32
CA VAL A 4 19.50 -15.97 28.13
C VAL A 4 18.46 -15.71 27.03
N VAL A 5 18.07 -14.44 26.87
CA VAL A 5 17.19 -14.02 25.78
C VAL A 5 17.96 -14.17 24.47
N ALA A 6 17.50 -15.04 23.58
CA ALA A 6 18.10 -15.21 22.25
C ALA A 6 18.06 -13.88 21.48
N SER A 7 19.14 -13.57 20.74
CA SER A 7 19.16 -12.36 19.92
C SER A 7 18.02 -12.38 18.88
N PRO A 8 17.45 -11.22 18.49
CA PRO A 8 16.36 -11.17 17.51
C PRO A 8 16.68 -11.92 16.20
N ALA A 9 17.94 -11.83 15.75
CA ALA A 9 18.41 -12.55 14.57
C ALA A 9 18.41 -14.08 14.78
N LYS A 10 18.83 -14.58 15.94
CA LYS A 10 18.80 -16.01 16.26
C LYS A 10 17.36 -16.53 16.35
N SER A 11 16.47 -15.74 16.95
CA SER A 11 15.04 -16.05 17.04
C SER A 11 14.40 -16.14 15.66
N LEU A 12 14.64 -15.16 14.78
CA LEU A 12 14.12 -15.20 13.41
C LEU A 12 14.71 -16.36 12.60
N SER A 13 16.02 -16.61 12.67
CA SER A 13 16.65 -17.73 11.95
C SER A 13 16.01 -19.06 12.35
N THR A 14 15.89 -19.31 13.66
CA THR A 14 15.28 -20.55 14.19
C THR A 14 13.82 -20.67 13.74
N PHE A 15 13.08 -19.56 13.69
CA PHE A 15 11.70 -19.52 13.24
C PHE A 15 11.58 -19.84 11.74
N LEU A 16 12.39 -19.20 10.89
CA LEU A 16 12.38 -19.44 9.44
C LEU A 16 12.83 -20.87 9.09
N ASP A 17 13.83 -21.40 9.80
CA ASP A 17 14.29 -22.78 9.62
C ASP A 17 13.18 -23.79 9.94
N LYS A 18 12.40 -23.55 11.00
CA LYS A 18 11.24 -24.38 11.37
C LYS A 18 10.18 -24.42 10.26
N TYR A 19 9.92 -23.31 9.59
CA TYR A 19 8.87 -23.20 8.55
C TYR A 19 9.41 -23.23 7.11
N LYS A 20 10.70 -23.56 6.93
CA LYS A 20 11.37 -23.57 5.63
C LYS A 20 10.67 -24.45 4.59
N GLY A 21 10.02 -25.54 5.02
CA GLY A 21 9.21 -26.39 4.14
C GLY A 21 8.02 -25.66 3.50
N GLN A 22 7.37 -24.76 4.24
CA GLN A 22 6.26 -23.96 3.69
C GLN A 22 6.78 -22.93 2.68
N ILE A 23 7.92 -22.30 2.96
CA ILE A 23 8.60 -21.42 2.01
C ILE A 23 8.96 -22.19 0.74
N ALA A 24 9.46 -23.42 0.87
CA ALA A 24 9.79 -24.27 -0.27
C ALA A 24 8.61 -24.60 -1.17
N ASN A 25 7.44 -24.90 -0.57
CA ASN A 25 6.23 -25.19 -1.33
C ASN A 25 5.71 -23.97 -2.12
N ALA A 26 5.93 -22.76 -1.59
CA ALA A 26 5.54 -21.52 -2.24
C ALA A 26 6.50 -21.06 -3.34
N LEU A 27 7.76 -21.51 -3.34
CA LEU A 27 8.79 -21.02 -4.26
C LEU A 27 8.70 -21.66 -5.65
N PRO A 28 8.96 -20.89 -6.72
CA PRO A 28 9.29 -21.45 -8.01
C PRO A 28 10.52 -22.37 -7.93
N LYS A 29 10.53 -23.43 -8.74
CA LYS A 29 11.59 -24.46 -8.73
C LYS A 29 13.03 -23.95 -8.91
N HIS A 30 13.21 -22.75 -9.46
CA HIS A 30 14.52 -22.16 -9.72
C HIS A 30 15.07 -21.31 -8.56
N ILE A 31 14.30 -21.12 -7.49
CA ILE A 31 14.71 -20.36 -6.29
C ILE A 31 14.78 -21.33 -5.11
N SER A 32 15.92 -21.38 -4.42
CA SER A 32 16.06 -22.26 -3.26
C SER A 32 15.52 -21.62 -1.98
N PRO A 33 14.90 -22.40 -1.07
CA PRO A 33 14.42 -21.90 0.21
C PRO A 33 15.55 -21.30 1.06
N ASP A 34 16.73 -21.91 1.02
CA ASP A 34 17.93 -21.40 1.69
C ASP A 34 18.33 -20.00 1.22
N ARG A 35 18.20 -19.73 -0.07
CA ARG A 35 18.48 -18.41 -0.62
C ARG A 35 17.47 -17.39 -0.09
N MET A 36 16.18 -17.72 -0.11
CA MET A 36 15.13 -16.83 0.40
C MET A 36 15.29 -16.52 1.90
N VAL A 37 15.62 -17.53 2.72
CA VAL A 37 15.90 -17.34 4.16
C VAL A 37 17.11 -16.44 4.36
N ARG A 38 18.21 -16.64 3.63
CA ARG A 38 19.39 -15.77 3.72
C ARG A 38 19.09 -14.32 3.37
N LEU A 39 18.36 -14.09 2.26
CA LEU A 39 17.96 -12.74 1.85
C LEU A 39 17.09 -12.05 2.90
N THR A 40 16.16 -12.80 3.49
CA THR A 40 15.33 -12.33 4.60
C THR A 40 16.18 -11.92 5.80
N MET A 41 17.15 -12.76 6.20
CA MET A 41 18.07 -12.48 7.31
C MET A 41 18.96 -11.26 7.03
N THR A 42 19.40 -11.06 5.78
CA THR A 42 20.14 -9.86 5.37
C THR A 42 19.27 -8.61 5.51
N ALA A 43 18.05 -8.61 4.98
CA ALA A 43 17.13 -7.48 5.10
C ALA A 43 16.81 -7.14 6.57
N PHE A 44 16.54 -8.17 7.38
CA PHE A 44 16.29 -8.04 8.82
C PHE A 44 17.48 -7.42 9.58
N SER A 45 18.69 -7.82 9.22
CA SER A 45 19.91 -7.31 9.87
C SER A 45 20.21 -5.86 9.51
N GLN A 46 19.84 -5.43 8.30
CA GLN A 46 20.08 -4.06 7.79
C GLN A 46 19.06 -3.03 8.29
N ASN A 47 17.91 -3.47 8.81
CA ASN A 47 16.84 -2.57 9.26
C ASN A 47 16.44 -2.83 10.72
N ALA A 48 16.85 -1.95 11.63
CA ALA A 48 16.55 -2.06 13.05
C ALA A 48 15.05 -2.04 13.39
N ALA A 49 14.19 -1.50 12.52
CA ALA A 49 12.75 -1.53 12.71
C ALA A 49 12.14 -2.91 12.35
N LEU A 50 12.73 -3.64 11.39
CA LEU A 50 12.35 -5.04 11.14
C LEU A 50 12.66 -5.93 12.34
N GLN A 51 13.70 -5.63 13.11
CA GLN A 51 14.04 -6.39 14.34
C GLN A 51 13.01 -6.25 15.46
N LYS A 52 12.12 -5.27 15.35
CA LYS A 52 11.01 -5.03 16.28
C LYS A 52 9.68 -5.55 15.74
N CYS A 53 9.68 -6.14 14.55
CA CYS A 53 8.46 -6.66 13.94
C CYS A 53 8.11 -8.05 14.48
N ASP A 54 6.81 -8.35 14.50
CA ASP A 54 6.30 -9.69 14.78
C ASP A 54 6.85 -10.72 13.78
N LEU A 55 7.36 -11.85 14.30
CA LEU A 55 7.99 -12.89 13.48
C LEU A 55 7.00 -13.53 12.49
N ASN A 56 5.72 -13.66 12.85
CA ASN A 56 4.71 -14.21 11.95
C ASN A 56 4.45 -13.27 10.76
N SER A 57 4.44 -11.96 10.99
CA SER A 57 4.31 -10.97 9.91
C SER A 57 5.51 -10.98 8.94
N ILE A 58 6.72 -11.19 9.46
CA ILE A 58 7.92 -11.37 8.62
C ILE A 58 7.77 -12.64 7.80
N PHE A 59 7.45 -13.76 8.44
CA PHE A 59 7.28 -15.04 7.75
C PHE A 59 6.19 -14.96 6.67
N GLY A 60 5.04 -14.37 6.98
CA GLY A 60 3.97 -14.20 6.00
C GLY A 60 4.42 -13.37 4.81
N SER A 61 5.14 -12.29 5.04
CA SER A 61 5.73 -11.48 3.96
C SER A 61 6.72 -12.27 3.11
N VAL A 62 7.51 -13.17 3.70
CA VAL A 62 8.43 -14.07 2.98
C VAL A 62 7.67 -15.09 2.15
N VAL A 63 6.57 -15.64 2.65
CA VAL A 63 5.71 -16.55 1.89
C VAL A 63 5.11 -15.83 0.67
N VAL A 64 4.61 -14.61 0.83
CA VAL A 64 4.10 -13.80 -0.30
C VAL A 64 5.18 -13.55 -1.34
N ALA A 65 6.38 -13.12 -0.92
CA ALA A 65 7.51 -12.94 -1.81
C ALA A 65 7.85 -14.23 -2.58
N SER A 66 7.79 -15.36 -1.87
CA SER A 66 8.05 -16.69 -2.42
C SER A 66 7.02 -17.10 -3.47
N GLN A 67 5.73 -16.92 -3.19
CA GLN A 67 4.63 -17.21 -4.13
C GLN A 67 4.72 -16.38 -5.41
N LEU A 68 5.22 -15.15 -5.33
CA LEU A 68 5.48 -14.31 -6.49
C LEU A 68 6.80 -14.65 -7.19
N GLY A 69 7.67 -15.45 -6.57
CA GLY A 69 9.01 -15.71 -7.10
C GLY A 69 9.87 -14.45 -7.19
N LEU A 70 9.70 -13.54 -6.24
CA LEU A 70 10.42 -12.27 -6.13
C LEU A 70 11.38 -12.31 -4.93
N GLU A 71 12.64 -11.97 -5.19
CA GLU A 71 13.69 -11.99 -4.20
C GLU A 71 13.70 -10.72 -3.34
N ILE A 72 13.78 -10.88 -2.02
CA ILE A 72 13.79 -9.77 -1.07
C ILE A 72 15.15 -9.06 -1.12
N GLY A 73 15.13 -7.74 -1.37
CA GLY A 73 16.32 -6.88 -1.34
C GLY A 73 17.27 -7.05 -2.53
N VAL A 74 16.90 -7.80 -3.56
CA VAL A 74 17.74 -8.07 -4.73
C VAL A 74 17.15 -7.39 -5.98
N GLY A 75 17.96 -6.60 -6.68
CA GLY A 75 17.63 -6.07 -8.01
C GLY A 75 16.31 -5.30 -8.11
N GLY A 76 15.85 -4.72 -7.00
CA GLY A 76 14.57 -4.03 -6.92
C GLY A 76 13.32 -4.89 -7.12
N GLN A 77 13.44 -6.21 -6.94
CA GLN A 77 12.30 -7.12 -7.08
C GLN A 77 11.25 -6.94 -5.98
N GLY A 78 11.68 -6.82 -4.73
CA GLY A 78 10.78 -6.54 -3.62
C GLY A 78 11.51 -6.30 -2.30
N TYR A 79 10.78 -5.81 -1.31
CA TYR A 79 11.34 -5.30 -0.06
C TYR A 79 10.48 -5.73 1.13
N LEU A 80 11.13 -5.98 2.27
CA LEU A 80 10.43 -6.06 3.56
C LEU A 80 10.39 -4.67 4.18
N VAL A 81 9.18 -4.14 4.39
CA VAL A 81 8.95 -2.81 4.94
C VAL A 81 8.25 -2.93 6.30
N PRO A 82 8.80 -2.31 7.37
CA PRO A 82 8.18 -2.31 8.67
C PRO A 82 7.07 -1.24 8.76
N TYR A 83 5.87 -1.66 9.17
CA TYR A 83 4.75 -0.79 9.50
C TYR A 83 4.18 -1.15 10.87
N GLY A 84 4.35 -0.24 11.84
CA GLY A 84 3.71 -0.37 13.16
C GLY A 84 4.05 -1.65 13.93
N GLY A 85 5.26 -2.20 13.77
CA GLY A 85 5.66 -3.46 14.42
C GLY A 85 5.25 -4.72 13.68
N LYS A 86 4.75 -4.60 12.44
CA LYS A 86 4.57 -5.71 11.50
C LYS A 86 5.43 -5.48 10.26
N ALA A 87 5.92 -6.55 9.64
CA ALA A 87 6.57 -6.48 8.35
C ALA A 87 5.55 -6.75 7.23
N GLN A 88 5.71 -6.05 6.10
CA GLN A 88 4.95 -6.27 4.88
C GLN A 88 5.92 -6.43 3.70
N PHE A 89 5.61 -7.35 2.79
CA PHE A 89 6.34 -7.47 1.53
C PHE A 89 5.78 -6.48 0.51
N VAL A 90 6.65 -5.67 -0.06
CA VAL A 90 6.32 -4.67 -1.07
C VAL A 90 7.03 -5.01 -2.38
N PRO A 91 6.29 -5.42 -3.43
CA PRO A 91 6.86 -5.60 -4.76
C PRO A 91 7.47 -4.28 -5.25
N GLY A 92 8.71 -4.36 -5.70
CA GLY A 92 9.37 -3.24 -6.38
C GLY A 92 8.94 -3.17 -7.84
N TRP A 93 9.13 -2.01 -8.45
CA TRP A 93 8.74 -1.82 -9.87
C TRP A 93 9.53 -2.76 -10.80
N GLN A 94 10.79 -3.10 -10.47
CA GLN A 94 11.58 -4.06 -11.27
C GLN A 94 11.02 -5.47 -11.17
N GLY A 95 10.55 -5.88 -9.99
CA GLY A 95 9.87 -7.16 -9.80
C GLY A 95 8.58 -7.25 -10.60
N LEU A 96 7.78 -6.17 -10.60
CA LEU A 96 6.55 -6.11 -11.41
C LEU A 96 6.85 -6.19 -12.91
N VAL A 97 7.89 -5.51 -13.40
CA VAL A 97 8.34 -5.60 -14.79
C VAL A 97 8.77 -7.03 -15.14
N ASP A 98 9.55 -7.67 -14.27
CA ASP A 98 10.01 -9.04 -14.45
C ASP A 98 8.84 -10.05 -14.49
N LEU A 99 7.85 -9.92 -13.60
CA LEU A 99 6.66 -10.76 -13.62
C LEU A 99 5.88 -10.69 -14.95
N VAL A 100 5.73 -9.48 -15.51
CA VAL A 100 5.10 -9.31 -16.82
C VAL A 100 5.94 -9.95 -17.92
N SER A 101 7.26 -9.75 -17.89
CA SER A 101 8.19 -10.33 -18.85
C SER A 101 8.10 -11.87 -18.86
N ARG A 102 8.07 -12.50 -17.68
CA ARG A 102 7.91 -13.96 -17.51
C ARG A 102 6.60 -14.48 -18.12
N ALA A 103 5.53 -13.68 -18.08
CA ALA A 103 4.24 -14.06 -18.65
C ALA A 103 4.25 -14.08 -20.20
N GLY A 104 5.21 -13.42 -20.85
CA GLY A 104 5.46 -13.49 -22.31
C GLY A 104 4.39 -12.88 -23.21
N ARG A 105 3.31 -12.33 -22.66
CA ARG A 105 2.16 -11.76 -23.41
C ARG A 105 2.22 -10.24 -23.58
N ALA A 106 3.11 -9.58 -22.84
CA ALA A 106 3.30 -8.14 -22.89
C ALA A 106 4.72 -7.78 -22.43
N THR A 107 5.12 -6.55 -22.73
CA THR A 107 6.32 -5.91 -22.18
C THR A 107 5.93 -4.62 -21.48
N VAL A 108 6.58 -4.31 -20.38
CA VAL A 108 6.37 -3.08 -19.63
C VAL A 108 7.70 -2.46 -19.23
N TRP A 109 7.76 -1.14 -19.17
CA TRP A 109 8.88 -0.42 -18.57
C TRP A 109 8.40 0.92 -18.03
N THR A 110 9.26 1.55 -17.24
CA THR A 110 8.98 2.83 -16.59
C THR A 110 10.16 3.78 -16.78
N GLY A 111 9.90 5.08 -16.74
CA GLY A 111 10.92 6.12 -16.77
C GLY A 111 10.61 7.24 -15.78
N ALA A 112 11.67 7.92 -15.35
CA ALA A 112 11.61 9.20 -14.63
C ALA A 112 12.23 10.26 -15.54
N VAL A 113 11.59 11.42 -15.59
CA VAL A 113 11.98 12.59 -16.39
C VAL A 113 12.49 13.63 -15.41
N TYR A 114 13.73 14.05 -15.55
CA TYR A 114 14.40 15.00 -14.68
C TYR A 114 14.39 16.41 -15.29
N VAL A 115 14.67 17.42 -14.47
CA VAL A 115 14.90 18.78 -14.93
C VAL A 115 16.06 18.79 -15.91
N GLY A 116 15.81 19.22 -17.15
CA GLY A 116 16.81 19.26 -18.22
C GLY A 116 16.62 18.19 -19.30
N ASP A 117 15.72 17.21 -19.08
CA ASP A 117 15.36 16.24 -20.10
C ASP A 117 14.44 16.87 -21.17
N GLU A 118 14.58 16.43 -22.44
CA GLU A 118 13.57 16.71 -23.46
C GLU A 118 12.44 15.68 -23.33
N PHE A 119 11.22 16.17 -23.07
CA PHE A 119 10.07 15.32 -22.84
C PHE A 119 8.82 15.82 -23.58
N ASP A 120 8.29 14.97 -24.46
CA ASP A 120 7.07 15.18 -25.25
C ASP A 120 6.22 13.91 -25.18
N TRP A 121 4.92 14.05 -24.91
CA TRP A 121 4.00 12.93 -24.80
C TRP A 121 2.60 13.32 -25.24
N ALA A 122 1.87 12.33 -25.73
CA ALA A 122 0.43 12.45 -25.97
C ALA A 122 -0.26 11.16 -25.54
N LEU A 123 -1.45 11.34 -24.97
CA LEU A 123 -2.45 10.28 -24.85
C LEU A 123 -3.43 10.44 -26.01
N GLY A 124 -4.38 9.50 -26.14
CA GLY A 124 -5.37 9.51 -27.23
C GLY A 124 -5.34 8.21 -28.02
N ASP A 125 -5.78 8.28 -29.28
CA ASP A 125 -5.86 7.16 -30.21
C ASP A 125 -4.49 6.70 -30.73
N ALA A 126 -3.53 7.63 -30.84
CA ALA A 126 -2.14 7.37 -31.21
C ALA A 126 -1.16 7.81 -30.10
N PRO A 127 -1.18 7.15 -28.92
CA PRO A 127 -0.43 7.59 -27.76
C PRO A 127 1.08 7.39 -27.97
N TYR A 128 1.87 8.33 -27.44
CA TYR A 128 3.33 8.24 -27.47
C TYR A 128 3.98 8.89 -26.26
N VAL A 129 5.22 8.47 -25.99
CA VAL A 129 6.17 9.14 -25.11
C VAL A 129 7.50 9.23 -25.84
N LYS A 130 8.05 10.44 -25.93
CA LYS A 130 9.40 10.74 -26.39
C LYS A 130 10.16 11.33 -25.22
N HIS A 131 11.19 10.61 -24.78
CA HIS A 131 12.03 11.01 -23.65
C HIS A 131 13.49 10.93 -24.07
N ARG A 132 14.21 12.06 -24.00
CA ARG A 132 15.65 12.12 -24.23
C ARG A 132 16.32 12.68 -22.97
N PRO A 133 17.05 11.83 -22.23
CA PRO A 133 17.77 12.28 -21.04
C PRO A 133 18.79 13.38 -21.39
N GLY A 134 18.76 14.46 -20.61
CA GLY A 134 19.75 15.52 -20.64
C GLY A 134 20.88 15.26 -19.63
N ALA A 135 21.74 16.26 -19.44
CA ALA A 135 22.80 16.23 -18.42
C ALA A 135 22.36 16.83 -17.07
N GLY A 136 21.08 17.20 -16.93
CA GLY A 136 20.53 17.85 -15.74
C GLY A 136 19.78 16.89 -14.82
N GLY A 137 19.88 17.10 -13.51
CA GLY A 137 19.12 16.40 -12.48
C GLY A 137 19.58 14.96 -12.22
N ASP A 138 20.04 14.68 -11.00
CA ASP A 138 20.41 13.32 -10.55
C ASP A 138 19.68 12.92 -9.26
N SER A 139 18.84 13.81 -8.74
CA SER A 139 18.09 13.61 -7.50
C SER A 139 16.62 13.35 -7.78
N TYR A 140 15.97 12.60 -6.88
CA TYR A 140 14.52 12.42 -6.91
C TYR A 140 13.74 13.76 -6.88
N ARG A 141 14.36 14.82 -6.34
CA ARG A 141 13.80 16.17 -6.27
C ARG A 141 13.75 16.86 -7.63
N ASP A 142 14.58 16.43 -8.56
CA ASP A 142 14.65 16.99 -9.91
C ASP A 142 13.69 16.27 -10.86
N ILE A 143 12.97 15.24 -10.40
CA ILE A 143 11.99 14.55 -11.24
C ILE A 143 10.79 15.48 -11.46
N THR A 144 10.44 15.70 -12.73
CA THR A 144 9.27 16.47 -13.15
C THR A 144 8.08 15.56 -13.43
N HIS A 145 8.35 14.45 -14.11
CA HIS A 145 7.35 13.46 -14.53
C HIS A 145 7.87 12.04 -14.33
N VAL A 146 6.94 11.11 -14.14
CA VAL A 146 7.19 9.68 -14.25
C VAL A 146 6.20 9.08 -15.22
N TYR A 147 6.62 8.03 -15.92
CA TYR A 147 5.76 7.33 -16.85
C TYR A 147 5.95 5.83 -16.81
N ALA A 148 4.93 5.12 -17.25
CA ALA A 148 4.99 3.69 -17.56
C ALA A 148 4.40 3.45 -18.95
N ILE A 149 4.95 2.45 -19.64
CA ILE A 149 4.49 2.03 -20.96
C ILE A 149 4.33 0.52 -20.95
N GLY A 150 3.19 0.04 -21.42
CA GLY A 150 2.88 -1.36 -21.61
C GLY A 150 2.55 -1.65 -23.07
N ARG A 151 3.15 -2.69 -23.65
CA ARG A 151 2.87 -3.18 -24.99
C ARG A 151 2.40 -4.62 -24.92
N VAL A 152 1.14 -4.83 -25.27
CA VAL A 152 0.57 -6.17 -25.45
C VAL A 152 0.99 -6.71 -26.81
N ASN A 153 1.36 -7.98 -26.88
CA ASN A 153 1.74 -8.60 -28.14
C ASN A 153 0.58 -8.50 -29.16
N GLY A 154 0.87 -7.97 -30.35
CA GLY A 154 -0.13 -7.78 -31.40
C GLY A 154 -0.98 -6.51 -31.26
N SER A 155 -0.82 -5.72 -30.19
CA SER A 155 -1.49 -4.41 -30.09
C SER A 155 -0.81 -3.38 -30.99
N GLN A 156 -1.60 -2.58 -31.70
CA GLN A 156 -1.10 -1.48 -32.52
C GLN A 156 -0.50 -0.37 -31.65
N PHE A 157 -1.14 -0.06 -30.51
CA PHE A 157 -0.76 1.04 -29.65
C PHE A 157 -0.39 0.56 -28.24
N PRO A 158 0.54 1.26 -27.56
CA PRO A 158 0.86 0.99 -26.17
C PRO A 158 -0.22 1.56 -25.23
N VAL A 159 -0.31 0.98 -24.04
CA VAL A 159 -0.94 1.64 -22.88
C VAL A 159 0.12 2.49 -22.20
N ILE A 160 -0.14 3.79 -22.06
CA ILE A 160 0.78 4.76 -21.48
C ILE A 160 0.12 5.44 -20.30
N GLU A 161 0.84 5.58 -19.20
CA GLU A 161 0.47 6.44 -18.09
C GLU A 161 1.61 7.43 -17.81
N VAL A 162 1.32 8.73 -17.76
CA VAL A 162 2.28 9.79 -17.42
C VAL A 162 1.73 10.62 -16.27
N TRP A 163 2.49 10.74 -15.19
CA TRP A 163 2.13 11.53 -14.01
C TRP A 163 3.19 12.59 -13.74
N THR A 164 2.77 13.80 -13.39
CA THR A 164 3.66 14.78 -12.76
C THR A 164 4.06 14.31 -11.37
N MET A 165 5.21 14.75 -10.86
CA MET A 165 5.59 14.45 -9.48
C MET A 165 4.59 14.98 -8.45
N ASP A 166 3.92 16.11 -8.73
CA ASP A 166 2.83 16.60 -7.88
C ASP A 166 1.66 15.60 -7.78
N LYS A 167 1.30 14.93 -8.89
CA LYS A 167 0.27 13.90 -8.88
C LYS A 167 0.71 12.68 -8.07
N VAL A 168 1.98 12.29 -8.16
CA VAL A 168 2.58 11.22 -7.33
C VAL A 168 2.52 11.58 -5.85
N ILE A 169 2.89 12.80 -5.47
CA ILE A 169 2.86 13.28 -4.08
C ILE A 169 1.42 13.31 -3.55
N LYS A 170 0.45 13.78 -4.36
CA LYS A 170 -0.97 13.73 -4.00
C LYS A 170 -1.46 12.31 -3.77
N HIS A 171 -1.06 11.37 -4.63
CA HIS A 171 -1.37 9.95 -4.45
C HIS A 171 -0.75 9.41 -3.16
N LEU A 172 0.54 9.67 -2.92
CA LEU A 172 1.22 9.28 -1.69
C LEU A 172 0.46 9.79 -0.47
N ASN A 173 0.15 11.09 -0.41
CA ASN A 173 -0.55 11.68 0.74
C ASN A 173 -1.96 11.11 0.95
N LYS A 174 -2.66 10.72 -0.11
CA LYS A 174 -4.01 10.14 -0.03
C LYS A 174 -4.00 8.72 0.56
N PHE A 175 -3.05 7.89 0.12
CA PHE A 175 -3.01 6.47 0.48
C PHE A 175 -2.11 6.18 1.68
N ASN A 176 -1.12 7.02 1.96
CA ASN A 176 -0.20 6.87 3.07
C ASN A 176 -0.91 7.01 4.43
N LYS A 177 -1.11 5.90 5.13
CA LYS A 177 -1.65 5.86 6.50
C LYS A 177 -0.59 5.92 7.60
N VAL A 178 0.69 5.86 7.25
CA VAL A 178 1.81 5.80 8.22
C VAL A 178 2.60 7.11 8.31
N GLY A 179 2.19 8.14 7.55
CA GLY A 179 2.78 9.47 7.55
C GLY A 179 4.25 9.47 7.14
N ALA A 180 5.09 10.19 7.88
CA ALA A 180 6.52 10.32 7.59
C ALA A 180 7.32 9.00 7.63
N ARG A 181 6.73 7.92 8.15
CA ARG A 181 7.34 6.57 8.20
C ARG A 181 7.16 5.77 6.91
N HIS A 182 6.46 6.31 5.91
CA HIS A 182 6.27 5.62 4.65
C HIS A 182 7.62 5.41 3.94
N TYR A 183 7.83 4.23 3.35
CA TYR A 183 9.13 3.87 2.76
C TYR A 183 9.61 4.86 1.69
N ALA A 184 8.67 5.45 0.93
CA ALA A 184 8.97 6.49 -0.06
C ALA A 184 9.62 7.75 0.53
N LEU A 185 9.37 8.04 1.81
CA LEU A 185 9.89 9.21 2.54
C LEU A 185 11.11 8.88 3.40
N GLU A 186 11.48 7.60 3.54
CA GLU A 186 12.67 7.20 4.28
C GLU A 186 13.94 7.83 3.71
N LYS A 187 14.93 8.03 4.59
CA LYS A 187 16.23 8.64 4.26
C LYS A 187 16.09 9.92 3.43
N ASN A 188 15.16 10.80 3.82
CA ASN A 188 14.91 12.06 3.14
C ASN A 188 14.45 11.88 1.68
N GLY A 189 13.60 10.88 1.41
CA GLY A 189 12.95 10.68 0.10
C GLY A 189 13.76 9.89 -0.93
N GLN A 190 14.84 9.21 -0.54
CA GLN A 190 15.69 8.45 -1.48
C GLN A 190 14.91 7.37 -2.26
N ASN A 191 13.84 6.83 -1.69
CA ASN A 191 13.00 5.83 -2.33
C ASN A 191 11.84 6.43 -3.14
N MET A 192 11.76 7.77 -3.26
CA MET A 192 10.64 8.45 -3.91
C MET A 192 10.54 8.10 -5.39
N GLU A 193 11.67 8.06 -6.12
CA GLU A 193 11.67 7.66 -7.52
C GLU A 193 11.11 6.25 -7.70
N MET A 194 11.54 5.30 -6.86
CA MET A 194 11.05 3.92 -6.91
C MET A 194 9.55 3.84 -6.65
N TYR A 195 9.05 4.61 -5.68
CA TYR A 195 7.62 4.73 -5.42
C TYR A 195 6.88 5.31 -6.62
N ALA A 196 7.37 6.42 -7.18
CA ALA A 196 6.77 7.11 -8.31
C ALA A 196 6.64 6.17 -9.53
N ARG A 197 7.72 5.47 -9.87
CA ARG A 197 7.76 4.49 -10.96
C ARG A 197 6.83 3.29 -10.71
N LYS A 198 6.74 2.80 -9.46
CA LYS A 198 5.81 1.74 -9.09
C LYS A 198 4.35 2.17 -9.32
N VAL A 199 3.97 3.36 -8.87
CA VAL A 199 2.58 3.82 -8.92
C VAL A 199 2.07 3.96 -10.35
N VAL A 200 2.85 4.56 -11.26
CA VAL A 200 2.46 4.64 -12.68
C VAL A 200 2.45 3.29 -13.36
N LEU A 201 3.37 2.39 -13.01
CA LEU A 201 3.37 1.01 -13.52
C LEU A 201 2.08 0.28 -13.12
N LEU A 202 1.67 0.38 -11.86
CA LEU A 202 0.42 -0.23 -11.39
C LEU A 202 -0.81 0.25 -12.18
N GLN A 203 -0.81 1.49 -12.70
CA GLN A 203 -1.90 1.96 -13.56
C GLN A 203 -1.89 1.27 -14.93
N VAL A 204 -0.72 1.16 -15.56
CA VAL A 204 -0.56 0.44 -16.84
C VAL A 204 -0.95 -1.03 -16.69
N LEU A 205 -0.52 -1.68 -15.60
CA LEU A 205 -0.80 -3.09 -15.37
C LEU A 205 -2.29 -3.44 -15.28
N LYS A 206 -3.17 -2.47 -14.96
CA LYS A 206 -4.64 -2.68 -14.98
C LYS A 206 -5.15 -3.13 -16.35
N TYR A 207 -4.49 -2.71 -17.42
CA TYR A 207 -4.86 -2.99 -18.81
C TYR A 207 -4.03 -4.10 -19.45
N MET A 208 -2.98 -4.58 -18.78
CA MET A 208 -2.12 -5.64 -19.32
C MET A 208 -2.77 -7.02 -19.15
N PRO A 209 -2.47 -8.00 -20.03
CA PRO A 209 -2.80 -9.39 -19.81
C PRO A 209 -2.14 -9.88 -18.53
N LYS A 210 -2.93 -10.17 -17.50
CA LYS A 210 -2.41 -10.54 -16.18
C LYS A 210 -2.23 -12.05 -16.11
N SER A 211 -1.04 -12.50 -15.72
CA SER A 211 -0.93 -13.84 -15.13
C SER A 211 -1.44 -13.78 -13.69
N ILE A 212 -1.67 -14.94 -13.07
CA ILE A 212 -2.11 -15.00 -11.67
C ILE A 212 -1.06 -14.32 -10.77
N GLU A 213 0.23 -14.49 -11.07
CA GLU A 213 1.34 -13.87 -10.33
C GLU A 213 1.33 -12.35 -10.47
N VAL A 214 1.10 -11.82 -11.69
CA VAL A 214 0.99 -10.37 -11.90
C VAL A 214 -0.20 -9.79 -11.14
N GLN A 215 -1.36 -10.46 -11.19
CA GLN A 215 -2.55 -10.03 -10.46
C GLN A 215 -2.28 -10.00 -8.95
N ARG A 216 -1.76 -11.09 -8.38
CA ARG A 216 -1.41 -11.16 -6.94
C ARG A 216 -0.40 -10.08 -6.55
N ALA A 217 0.61 -9.82 -7.37
CA ALA A 217 1.60 -8.78 -7.07
C ALA A 217 0.96 -7.37 -7.05
N MET A 218 0.00 -7.10 -7.93
CA MET A 218 -0.76 -5.85 -7.91
C MET A 218 -1.64 -5.73 -6.67
N ASP A 219 -2.30 -6.83 -6.26
CA ASP A 219 -3.16 -6.85 -5.08
C ASP A 219 -2.35 -6.62 -3.81
N VAL A 220 -1.20 -7.29 -3.68
CA VAL A 220 -0.23 -7.07 -2.59
C VAL A 220 0.24 -5.62 -2.58
N ALA A 221 0.65 -5.06 -3.72
CA ALA A 221 1.13 -3.68 -3.79
C ALA A 221 0.05 -2.67 -3.39
N THR A 222 -1.20 -2.91 -3.79
CA THR A 222 -2.35 -2.06 -3.45
C THR A 222 -2.70 -2.14 -1.96
N ALA A 223 -2.72 -3.36 -1.40
CA ALA A 223 -2.98 -3.58 0.03
C ALA A 223 -1.93 -2.88 0.89
N VAL A 224 -0.65 -3.02 0.53
CA VAL A 224 0.46 -2.33 1.20
C VAL A 224 0.31 -0.82 1.13
N ASP A 225 0.01 -0.27 -0.05
CA ASP A 225 -0.14 1.19 -0.22
C ASP A 225 -1.32 1.73 0.60
N ALA A 226 -2.37 0.92 0.81
CA ALA A 226 -3.49 1.22 1.70
C ALA A 226 -3.22 0.89 3.18
N ASN A 227 -2.07 0.26 3.49
CA ASN A 227 -1.73 -0.32 4.79
C ASN A 227 -2.81 -1.29 5.32
N LYS A 228 -3.48 -2.02 4.42
CA LYS A 228 -4.38 -3.10 4.78
C LYS A 228 -3.58 -4.34 5.15
N PRO A 229 -3.85 -4.99 6.30
CA PRO A 229 -3.26 -6.30 6.56
C PRO A 229 -3.70 -7.27 5.46
N PHE A 230 -2.80 -8.13 5.02
CA PHE A 230 -3.17 -9.32 4.25
C PHE A 230 -2.97 -10.52 5.17
N THR A 231 -3.94 -11.43 5.16
CA THR A 231 -3.85 -12.70 5.86
C THR A 231 -3.49 -13.79 4.86
N ILE A 232 -2.73 -14.77 5.32
CA ILE A 232 -2.40 -15.95 4.53
C ILE A 232 -3.38 -17.02 4.97
N ASP A 233 -4.32 -17.36 4.10
CA ASP A 233 -5.23 -18.50 4.30
C ASP A 233 -4.87 -19.57 3.26
N GLY A 234 -4.03 -20.52 3.67
CA GLY A 234 -3.44 -21.51 2.77
C GLY A 234 -2.54 -20.92 1.67
N ASP A 235 -2.50 -21.58 0.50
CA ASP A 235 -1.72 -21.18 -0.69
C ASP A 235 -2.19 -19.86 -1.36
N MET A 236 -3.07 -19.10 -0.70
CA MET A 236 -3.62 -17.84 -1.21
C MET A 236 -3.30 -16.66 -0.28
N VAL A 237 -2.88 -15.55 -0.89
CA VAL A 237 -2.87 -14.23 -0.24
C VAL A 237 -4.31 -13.75 -0.20
N VAL A 238 -4.92 -13.73 0.98
CA VAL A 238 -6.19 -13.08 1.21
C VAL A 238 -5.86 -11.65 1.64
N VAL A 239 -6.08 -10.68 0.76
CA VAL A 239 -6.14 -9.28 1.23
C VAL A 239 -7.26 -9.26 2.25
N ASP A 240 -6.94 -8.90 3.49
CA ASP A 240 -7.94 -8.84 4.52
C ASP A 240 -8.77 -7.59 4.24
N ASP A 241 -9.80 -7.76 3.39
CA ASP A 241 -10.85 -6.76 3.22
C ASP A 241 -11.79 -6.72 4.42
N ARG A 242 -11.45 -7.43 5.53
CA ARG A 242 -12.03 -7.14 6.84
C ARG A 242 -11.51 -5.79 7.38
N ASP A 243 -11.92 -4.70 6.74
CA ASP A 243 -12.64 -3.70 7.52
C ASP A 243 -13.86 -4.42 8.11
N ASP A 244 -14.33 -4.10 9.31
CA ASP A 244 -15.44 -4.79 9.98
C ASP A 244 -16.79 -4.59 9.25
N ASP A 245 -16.86 -5.01 7.99
CA ASP A 245 -17.89 -4.74 7.00
C ASP A 245 -18.27 -6.08 6.37
N GLN A 246 -19.13 -6.80 7.10
CA GLN A 246 -19.84 -7.98 6.60
C GLN A 246 -20.82 -7.54 5.51
N SER A 247 -20.32 -7.24 4.31
CA SER A 247 -21.15 -7.11 3.12
C SER A 247 -21.50 -8.52 2.63
N THR A 248 -22.76 -8.90 2.78
CA THR A 248 -23.32 -10.12 2.18
C THR A 248 -23.97 -9.76 0.86
N VAL A 249 -23.58 -10.47 -0.20
CA VAL A 249 -24.18 -10.32 -1.53
C VAL A 249 -25.43 -11.21 -1.57
N ASP A 250 -26.60 -10.60 -1.78
CA ASP A 250 -27.83 -11.36 -2.03
C ASP A 250 -27.71 -12.08 -3.39
N GLN A 251 -27.65 -13.42 -3.35
CA GLN A 251 -27.41 -14.24 -4.54
C GLN A 251 -28.57 -14.26 -5.53
N ALA A 252 -29.74 -13.72 -5.18
CA ALA A 252 -30.89 -13.66 -6.08
C ALA A 252 -30.99 -12.34 -6.84
N THR A 253 -30.58 -11.21 -6.23
CA THR A 253 -30.77 -9.87 -6.82
C THR A 253 -29.48 -9.16 -7.21
N GLY A 254 -28.32 -9.60 -6.70
CA GLY A 254 -27.03 -8.97 -6.97
C GLY A 254 -26.89 -7.56 -6.39
N GLU A 255 -27.76 -7.17 -5.47
CA GLU A 255 -27.73 -5.86 -4.82
C GLU A 255 -26.72 -5.85 -3.67
N VAL A 256 -25.88 -4.80 -3.64
CA VAL A 256 -24.95 -4.55 -2.52
C VAL A 256 -25.68 -3.70 -1.50
N VAL A 257 -26.13 -4.32 -0.41
CA VAL A 257 -26.78 -3.59 0.70
C VAL A 257 -25.69 -3.04 1.60
N GLY A 258 -25.40 -1.74 1.51
CA GLY A 258 -24.40 -1.08 2.36
C GLY A 258 -24.91 -0.90 3.79
N ALA A 259 -24.12 -1.31 4.78
CA ALA A 259 -24.37 -0.99 6.18
C ALA A 259 -24.16 0.52 6.42
N GLY A 260 -25.09 1.16 7.13
CA GLY A 260 -25.02 2.57 7.49
C GLY A 260 -23.83 2.90 8.41
N LEU A 261 -23.54 4.20 8.55
CA LEU A 261 -22.53 4.72 9.47
C LEU A 261 -22.67 4.09 10.88
N PRO A 262 -21.57 3.83 11.61
CA PRO A 262 -21.62 3.22 12.93
C PRO A 262 -22.35 4.14 13.93
N ALA A 263 -23.13 3.58 14.84
CA ALA A 263 -23.81 4.37 15.89
C ALA A 263 -22.78 5.00 16.84
N CYS A 264 -22.98 6.26 17.21
CA CYS A 264 -22.15 6.97 18.19
C CYS A 264 -22.40 6.38 19.58
N SER A 265 -21.41 5.67 20.11
CA SER A 265 -21.48 5.12 21.47
C SER A 265 -21.53 6.24 22.52
N ASP A 266 -22.17 5.97 23.66
CA ASP A 266 -22.26 6.95 24.76
C ASP A 266 -20.89 7.33 25.34
N GLU A 267 -19.92 6.41 25.31
CA GLU A 267 -18.54 6.66 25.73
C GLU A 267 -17.84 7.67 24.79
N GLU A 268 -17.99 7.49 23.47
CA GLU A 268 -17.43 8.42 22.48
C GLU A 268 -18.14 9.77 22.50
N PHE A 269 -19.46 9.78 22.69
CA PHE A 269 -20.22 11.01 22.83
C PHE A 269 -19.76 11.81 24.05
N THR A 270 -19.64 11.16 25.21
CA THR A 270 -19.18 11.79 26.46
C THR A 270 -17.75 12.34 26.33
N LYS A 271 -16.85 11.56 25.70
CA LYS A 271 -15.45 11.97 25.50
C LYS A 271 -15.33 13.26 24.67
N ASN A 272 -16.20 13.45 23.68
CA ASN A 272 -16.14 14.59 22.77
C ASN A 272 -17.08 15.75 23.16
N THR A 273 -18.03 15.51 24.07
CA THR A 273 -19.04 16.48 24.53
C THR A 273 -18.44 17.84 24.90
N ALA A 274 -17.36 17.89 25.69
CA ALA A 274 -16.77 19.15 26.12
C ALA A 274 -16.23 20.01 24.95
N ALA A 275 -15.64 19.36 23.94
CA ALA A 275 -15.11 20.03 22.76
C ALA A 275 -16.25 20.51 21.84
N TRP A 276 -17.25 19.67 21.63
CA TRP A 276 -18.43 19.95 20.82
C TRP A 276 -19.28 21.08 21.42
N ARG A 277 -19.59 21.01 22.71
CA ARG A 277 -20.29 22.06 23.46
C ARG A 277 -19.61 23.42 23.35
N LYS A 278 -18.26 23.45 23.46
CA LYS A 278 -17.50 24.69 23.28
C LYS A 278 -17.67 25.31 21.90
N THR A 279 -17.79 24.50 20.84
CA THR A 279 -18.00 25.05 19.48
C THR A 279 -19.35 25.73 19.29
N ILE A 280 -20.38 25.29 20.03
CA ILE A 280 -21.70 25.93 20.04
C ILE A 280 -21.67 27.21 20.88
N LEU A 281 -21.11 27.16 22.10
CA LEU A 281 -20.99 28.34 22.97
C LEU A 281 -20.13 29.46 22.37
N ASP A 282 -19.05 29.10 21.67
CA ASP A 282 -18.20 30.04 20.93
C ASP A 282 -18.87 30.57 19.64
N LYS A 283 -20.11 30.17 19.33
CA LYS A 283 -20.86 30.49 18.11
C LYS A 283 -20.13 30.14 16.80
N LYS A 284 -19.25 29.14 16.84
CA LYS A 284 -18.49 28.66 15.66
C LYS A 284 -19.32 27.74 14.77
N LYS A 285 -20.31 27.05 15.35
CA LYS A 285 -21.27 26.20 14.65
C LYS A 285 -22.63 26.26 15.36
N THR A 286 -23.70 26.14 14.58
CA THR A 286 -25.04 25.88 15.12
C THR A 286 -25.18 24.40 15.53
N PRO A 287 -26.15 24.04 16.40
CA PRO A 287 -26.44 22.64 16.73
C PRO A 287 -26.64 21.76 15.50
N ALA A 288 -27.43 22.22 14.52
CA ALA A 288 -27.68 21.49 13.28
C ALA A 288 -26.41 21.24 12.44
N GLU A 289 -25.51 22.22 12.33
CA GLU A 289 -24.23 22.07 11.62
C GLU A 289 -23.26 21.14 12.37
N LEU A 290 -23.35 21.07 13.69
CA LEU A 290 -22.55 20.16 14.50
C LEU A 290 -23.05 18.72 14.38
N ILE A 291 -24.37 18.51 14.43
CA ILE A 291 -25.02 17.21 14.20
C ILE A 291 -24.64 16.69 12.82
N ALA A 292 -24.84 17.50 11.76
CA ALA A 292 -24.49 17.12 10.40
C ALA A 292 -22.99 16.79 10.24
N PHE A 293 -22.11 17.50 10.97
CA PHE A 293 -20.68 17.21 10.98
C PHE A 293 -20.33 15.88 11.66
N ILE A 294 -20.95 15.57 12.81
CA ILE A 294 -20.73 14.31 13.52
C ILE A 294 -21.29 13.13 12.70
N GLU A 295 -22.45 13.34 12.08
CA GLU A 295 -23.11 12.38 11.18
C GLU A 295 -22.38 12.17 9.85
N THR A 296 -21.23 12.81 9.62
CA THR A 296 -20.29 12.38 8.56
C THR A 296 -19.46 11.16 8.95
N ARG A 297 -19.48 10.76 10.23
CA ARG A 297 -18.61 9.72 10.80
C ARG A 297 -19.35 8.70 11.67
N THR A 298 -20.40 9.12 12.38
CA THR A 298 -21.20 8.24 13.26
C THR A 298 -22.67 8.66 13.29
N VAL A 299 -23.60 7.72 13.46
CA VAL A 299 -25.04 8.03 13.61
C VAL A 299 -25.34 8.41 15.06
N LEU A 300 -25.86 9.61 15.29
CA LEU A 300 -26.28 10.06 16.62
C LEU A 300 -27.68 9.53 16.96
N THR A 301 -27.88 9.16 18.22
CA THR A 301 -29.24 8.84 18.72
C THR A 301 -30.06 10.13 18.90
N GLU A 302 -31.39 10.03 18.90
CA GLU A 302 -32.26 11.19 19.13
C GLU A 302 -31.98 11.90 20.47
N ASN A 303 -31.65 11.15 21.53
CA ASN A 303 -31.27 11.73 22.82
C ASN A 303 -29.95 12.52 22.76
N GLN A 304 -28.98 12.02 21.99
CA GLN A 304 -27.70 12.72 21.78
C GLN A 304 -27.90 14.00 20.96
N LYS A 305 -28.78 13.98 19.96
CA LYS A 305 -29.16 15.18 19.18
C LYS A 305 -29.85 16.23 20.06
N LEU A 306 -30.82 15.82 20.86
CA LEU A 306 -31.50 16.71 21.82
C LEU A 306 -30.54 17.33 22.85
N THR A 307 -29.52 16.58 23.26
CA THR A 307 -28.47 17.08 24.16
C THR A 307 -27.58 18.12 23.47
N ILE A 308 -27.25 17.93 22.19
CA ILE A 308 -26.51 18.92 21.39
C ILE A 308 -27.35 20.20 21.22
N ASP A 309 -28.64 20.05 20.95
CA ASP A 309 -29.58 21.17 20.80
C ASP A 309 -29.75 21.97 22.10
N SER A 310 -29.72 21.32 23.27
CA SER A 310 -29.84 22.05 24.54
C SER A 310 -28.67 23.00 24.81
N TRP A 311 -27.48 22.74 24.24
CA TRP A 311 -26.29 23.57 24.48
C TRP A 311 -26.42 25.00 23.93
N SER A 312 -27.29 25.26 22.95
CA SER A 312 -27.53 26.62 22.46
C SER A 312 -28.37 27.48 23.41
N HIS A 313 -29.03 26.88 24.40
CA HIS A 313 -29.90 27.56 25.37
C HIS A 313 -29.26 27.71 26.75
N GLU A 314 -28.02 27.25 26.94
CA GLU A 314 -27.31 27.33 28.23
C GLU A 314 -26.69 28.71 28.52
N GLY A 315 -26.79 29.65 27.57
CA GLY A 315 -26.30 31.01 27.68
C GLY A 315 -27.36 32.10 27.48
N GLU A 316 -28.65 31.72 27.52
CA GLU A 316 -29.80 32.62 27.65
C GLU A 316 -30.20 32.75 29.12
#